data_AF-A0A4Y2JE37-F1
#
_entry.id   AF-A0A4Y2JE37-F1
#
_cell.length_a   1.000
_cell.length_b   1.000
_cell.length_c   1.000
_cell.angle_alpha   90.00
_cell.angle_beta   90.00
_cell.angle_gamma   90.00
#
_symmetry.space_group_name_H-M   'P 1'
#
loop_
_entity.id
_entity.type
_entity.pdbx_description
1 polymer ?
#
loop_
_entity_poly.entity_id
_entity_poly.type
_entity_poly.pdbx_seq_one_letter_code
_entity_poly.pdbx_strand_id
1 'polypeptide(L)'
;MFNSAWCTYILCSKSPLAVHFSDKVWVGKLAYLCDIFSLFNELNLYLQGKTTTVFKLADKVAAFKAKLDLWGQRVNTGNLDMFQTLAGILGETGPEHSFSQLVHVHLSLLLKEFECNFPTTKDPRTGKEWIRDPIVNKSGEYSMSV
;
A
#
# COMPACT_ATOMS: atom_id res chain seq x y z
N MET A 1 -3.67 11.96 9.45
CA MET A 1 -3.83 13.29 10.08
C MET A 1 -2.54 14.09 9.90
N PHE A 2 -2.38 14.73 8.75
CA PHE A 2 -1.40 15.80 8.55
C PHE A 2 -2.07 17.07 9.08
N ASN A 3 -1.93 17.34 10.37
CA ASN A 3 -2.65 18.44 11.02
C ASN A 3 -1.86 19.74 10.87
N SER A 4 -2.53 20.88 10.66
CA SER A 4 -1.89 22.19 10.44
C SER A 4 -0.87 22.55 11.51
N ALA A 5 -1.11 22.13 12.76
CA ALA A 5 -0.22 22.31 13.90
C ALA A 5 1.17 21.64 13.74
N TRP A 6 1.25 20.50 13.05
CA TRP A 6 2.54 19.84 12.77
C TRP A 6 3.36 20.62 11.74
N CYS A 7 2.71 21.15 10.70
CA CYS A 7 3.35 22.03 9.73
C CYS A 7 3.85 23.32 10.40
N THR A 8 3.07 23.92 11.31
CA THR A 8 3.48 25.12 12.06
C THR A 8 4.68 24.85 12.98
N TYR A 9 4.73 23.68 13.62
CA TYR A 9 5.85 23.27 14.47
C TYR A 9 7.15 23.08 13.68
N ILE A 10 7.07 22.42 12.51
CA ILE A 10 8.24 22.22 11.64
C ILE A 10 8.71 23.54 11.03
N LEU A 11 7.80 24.45 10.63
CA LEU A 11 8.18 25.80 10.19
C LEU A 11 8.84 26.64 11.31
N CYS A 12 8.37 26.54 12.55
CA CYS A 12 8.93 27.29 13.69
C CYS A 12 10.32 26.81 14.13
N SER A 13 10.64 25.53 13.92
CA SER A 13 11.90 24.94 14.40
C SER A 13 13.14 25.29 13.57
N LYS A 14 13.02 26.14 12.53
CA LYS A 14 14.11 26.48 11.58
C LYS A 14 14.85 25.25 11.03
N SER A 15 14.13 24.13 10.89
CA SER A 15 14.69 22.92 10.30
C SER A 15 15.05 23.17 8.84
N PRO A 16 16.17 22.61 8.31
CA PRO A 16 16.46 22.63 6.88
C PRO A 16 15.31 22.08 6.01
N LEU A 17 14.46 21.22 6.59
CA LEU A 17 13.25 20.71 5.93
C LEU A 17 12.18 21.78 5.69
N ALA A 18 12.19 22.90 6.42
CA ALA A 18 11.24 23.99 6.26
C ALA A 18 11.24 24.56 4.83
N VAL A 19 12.38 24.53 4.14
CA VAL A 19 12.52 24.95 2.74
C VAL A 19 11.63 24.14 1.80
N HIS A 20 11.45 22.84 2.07
CA HIS A 20 10.67 21.97 1.20
C HIS A 20 9.16 22.17 1.32
N PHE A 21 8.67 22.77 2.42
CA PHE A 21 7.24 23.07 2.57
C PHE A 21 6.75 24.21 1.66
N SER A 22 7.67 24.96 1.04
CA SER A 22 7.35 25.93 -0.01
C SER A 22 7.24 25.30 -1.40
N ASP A 23 7.75 24.07 -1.58
CA ASP A 23 7.69 23.33 -2.84
C ASP A 23 6.40 22.50 -2.91
N LYS A 24 5.46 22.95 -3.76
CA LYS A 24 4.16 22.29 -3.95
C LYS A 24 4.29 20.85 -4.43
N VAL A 25 5.29 20.53 -5.25
CA VAL A 25 5.52 19.18 -5.77
C VAL A 25 6.02 18.28 -4.64
N TRP A 26 6.93 18.77 -3.81
CA TRP A 26 7.43 18.02 -2.66
C TRP A 26 6.32 17.76 -1.63
N VAL A 27 5.54 18.78 -1.29
CA VAL A 27 4.42 18.67 -0.36
C VAL A 27 3.35 17.71 -0.90
N GLY A 28 3.07 17.73 -2.20
CA GLY A 28 2.19 16.76 -2.86
C GLY A 28 2.70 15.32 -2.74
N LYS A 29 4.00 15.07 -3.00
CA LYS A 29 4.60 13.74 -2.81
C LYS A 29 4.48 13.25 -1.36
N LEU A 30 4.71 14.14 -0.40
CA LEU A 30 4.59 13.80 1.01
C LEU A 30 3.16 13.45 1.40
N ALA A 31 2.17 14.24 0.97
CA ALA A 31 0.77 13.96 1.24
C ALA A 31 0.31 12.62 0.65
N TYR A 32 0.74 12.33 -0.58
CA TYR A 32 0.52 11.02 -1.20
C TYR A 32 1.10 9.88 -0.35
N LEU A 33 2.35 10.00 0.11
CA LEU A 33 2.95 8.98 0.98
C LEU A 33 2.17 8.81 2.28
N CYS A 34 1.67 9.90 2.87
CA CYS A 34 0.84 9.82 4.07
C CYS A 34 -0.45 9.05 3.84
N ASP A 35 -1.13 9.26 2.72
CA ASP A 35 -2.33 8.51 2.37
C ASP A 35 -2.01 7.02 2.14
N ILE A 36 -0.93 6.70 1.43
CA ILE A 36 -0.48 5.32 1.21
C ILE A 36 -0.11 4.62 2.53
N PHE A 37 0.68 5.26 3.40
CA PHE A 37 1.04 4.67 4.69
C PHE A 37 -0.17 4.49 5.61
N SER A 38 -1.15 5.39 5.53
CA SER A 38 -2.42 5.24 6.26
C SER A 38 -3.17 3.99 5.78
N LEU A 39 -3.24 3.79 4.46
CA LEU A 39 -3.83 2.59 3.85
C LEU A 39 -3.10 1.31 4.28
N PHE A 40 -1.76 1.32 4.32
CA PHE A 40 -0.97 0.21 4.83
C PHE A 40 -1.21 -0.07 6.30
N ASN A 41 -1.28 0.97 7.12
CA ASN A 41 -1.53 0.83 8.54
C ASN A 41 -2.91 0.21 8.79
N GLU A 42 -3.94 0.61 8.01
CA GLU A 42 -5.26 -0.01 8.04
C GLU A 42 -5.16 -1.52 7.76
N LEU A 43 -4.49 -1.91 6.67
CA LEU A 43 -4.29 -3.32 6.35
C LEU A 43 -3.56 -4.05 7.49
N ASN A 44 -2.44 -3.50 7.96
CA ASN A 44 -1.62 -4.11 9.00
C ASN A 44 -2.41 -4.33 10.30
N LEU A 45 -3.25 -3.36 10.71
CA LEU A 45 -4.14 -3.53 11.86
C LEU A 45 -5.14 -4.67 11.66
N TYR A 46 -5.68 -4.83 10.44
CA TYR A 46 -6.53 -5.98 10.12
C TYR A 46 -5.75 -7.30 10.20
N LEU A 47 -4.52 -7.35 9.70
CA LEU A 47 -3.71 -8.58 9.72
C LEU A 47 -3.29 -8.97 11.15
N GLN A 48 -3.06 -7.99 12.03
CA GLN A 48 -2.66 -8.19 13.43
C GLN A 48 -3.85 -8.50 14.37
N GLY A 49 -5.09 -8.37 13.90
CA GLY A 49 -6.29 -8.56 14.72
C GLY A 49 -6.38 -9.98 15.30
N LYS A 50 -6.54 -10.09 16.64
CA LYS A 50 -6.52 -11.34 17.42
C LYS A 50 -7.63 -12.37 17.08
N THR A 51 -8.57 -12.05 16.21
CA THR A 51 -9.73 -12.90 15.86
C THR A 51 -9.96 -13.01 14.35
N THR A 52 -8.90 -13.04 13.55
CA THR A 52 -8.98 -13.23 12.10
C THR A 52 -8.63 -14.67 11.73
N THR A 53 -9.47 -15.31 10.93
CA THR A 53 -9.15 -16.63 10.35
C THR A 53 -8.29 -16.44 9.11
N VAL A 54 -7.56 -17.49 8.71
CA VAL A 54 -6.74 -17.48 7.49
C VAL A 54 -7.54 -17.08 6.24
N PHE A 55 -8.82 -17.47 6.17
CA PHE A 55 -9.73 -17.09 5.10
C PHE A 55 -10.07 -15.59 5.13
N LYS A 56 -10.39 -15.03 6.31
CA LYS A 56 -10.64 -13.59 6.46
C LYS A 56 -9.41 -12.76 6.11
N LEU A 57 -8.22 -13.25 6.46
CA LEU A 57 -6.96 -12.62 6.09
C LEU A 57 -6.79 -12.59 4.57
N ALA A 58 -7.02 -13.73 3.91
CA ALA A 58 -6.96 -13.85 2.45
C ALA A 58 -7.96 -12.92 1.77
N ASP A 59 -9.20 -12.84 2.26
CA ASP A 59 -10.21 -11.90 1.76
C ASP A 59 -9.76 -10.44 1.87
N LYS A 60 -9.17 -10.06 3.00
CA LYS A 60 -8.68 -8.70 3.23
C LYS A 60 -7.51 -8.33 2.33
N VAL A 61 -6.55 -9.24 2.17
CA VAL A 61 -5.43 -9.03 1.25
C VAL A 61 -5.93 -8.95 -0.20
N ALA A 62 -6.84 -9.83 -0.61
CA ALA A 62 -7.43 -9.78 -1.96
C ALA A 62 -8.17 -8.45 -2.20
N ALA A 63 -8.98 -8.00 -1.24
CA ALA A 63 -9.66 -6.71 -1.32
C ALA A 63 -8.68 -5.53 -1.38
N PHE A 64 -7.55 -5.62 -0.67
CA PHE A 64 -6.51 -4.61 -0.72
C PHE A 64 -5.85 -4.51 -2.09
N LYS A 65 -5.50 -5.64 -2.70
CA LYS A 65 -4.96 -5.68 -4.07
C LYS A 65 -5.95 -5.09 -5.07
N ALA A 66 -7.23 -5.47 -4.99
CA ALA A 66 -8.28 -4.90 -5.84
C ALA A 66 -8.44 -3.39 -5.65
N LYS A 67 -8.27 -2.88 -4.41
CA LYS A 67 -8.28 -1.45 -4.11
C LYS A 67 -7.11 -0.73 -4.80
N LEU A 68 -5.89 -1.28 -4.74
CA LEU A 68 -4.72 -0.70 -5.41
C LEU A 68 -4.90 -0.63 -6.93
N ASP A 69 -5.42 -1.70 -7.53
CA ASP A 69 -5.70 -1.74 -8.97
C ASP A 69 -6.74 -0.69 -9.37
N LEU A 70 -7.87 -0.62 -8.64
CA LEU A 70 -8.89 0.42 -8.85
C LEU A 70 -8.33 1.84 -8.72
N TRP A 71 -7.44 2.08 -7.76
CA TRP A 71 -6.81 3.37 -7.59
C TRP A 71 -5.86 3.70 -8.74
N GLY A 72 -5.10 2.72 -9.24
CA GLY A 72 -4.30 2.88 -10.46
C GLY A 72 -5.15 3.30 -11.66
N GLN A 73 -6.28 2.62 -11.87
CA GLN A 73 -7.22 2.96 -12.96
C GLN A 73 -7.76 4.40 -12.84
N ARG A 74 -8.12 4.83 -11.63
CA ARG A 74 -8.59 6.21 -11.37
C ARG A 74 -7.51 7.27 -11.57
N VAL A 75 -6.27 6.96 -11.18
CA VAL A 75 -5.12 7.86 -11.41
C VAL A 75 -4.90 8.07 -12.91
N ASN A 76 -5.07 7.03 -13.72
CA ASN A 76 -4.96 7.14 -15.19
C ASN A 76 -6.05 8.03 -15.80
N THR A 77 -7.23 8.15 -15.18
CA THR A 77 -8.27 9.09 -15.59
C THR A 77 -8.09 10.48 -14.99
N GLY A 78 -6.99 10.73 -14.26
CA GLY A 78 -6.69 12.00 -13.60
C GLY A 78 -7.40 12.22 -12.28
N ASN A 79 -8.12 11.21 -11.76
CA ASN A 79 -8.81 11.31 -10.46
C ASN A 79 -7.87 10.85 -9.33
N LEU A 80 -7.61 11.75 -8.38
CA LEU A 80 -6.80 11.50 -7.17
C LEU A 80 -7.60 11.64 -5.87
N ASP A 81 -8.94 11.68 -5.95
CA ASP A 81 -9.81 11.97 -4.80
C ASP A 81 -9.75 10.90 -3.71
N MET A 82 -9.30 9.69 -4.05
CA MET A 82 -9.10 8.63 -3.06
C MET A 82 -7.97 8.96 -2.06
N PHE A 83 -7.03 9.82 -2.45
CA PHE A 83 -5.94 10.30 -1.61
C PHE A 83 -6.37 11.60 -0.92
N GLN A 84 -7.06 11.47 0.20
CA GLN A 84 -7.73 12.60 0.87
C GLN A 84 -6.75 13.70 1.32
N THR A 85 -5.57 13.32 1.83
CA THR A 85 -4.55 14.30 2.23
C THR A 85 -4.00 15.01 1.01
N LEU A 86 -3.69 14.26 -0.06
CA LEU A 86 -3.19 14.83 -1.31
C LEU A 86 -4.22 15.76 -1.97
N ALA A 87 -5.49 15.34 -2.05
CA ALA A 87 -6.57 16.14 -2.63
C ALA A 87 -6.75 17.46 -1.87
N GLY A 88 -6.67 17.43 -0.54
CA GLY A 88 -6.71 18.64 0.29
C GLY A 88 -5.55 19.61 0.06
N ILE A 89 -4.37 19.11 -0.33
CA ILE A 89 -3.19 19.95 -0.64
C ILE A 89 -3.25 20.50 -2.06
N LEU A 90 -3.72 19.68 -3.01
CA LEU A 90 -3.71 20.00 -4.43
C LEU A 90 -4.78 21.04 -4.81
N GLY A 91 -5.89 21.09 -4.05
CA GLY A 91 -6.97 22.06 -4.26
C GLY A 91 -7.67 21.86 -5.60
N GLU A 92 -8.14 22.95 -6.22
CA GLU A 92 -8.85 22.91 -7.52
C GLU A 92 -7.92 22.77 -8.73
N THR A 93 -6.65 23.14 -8.58
CA THR A 93 -5.62 22.89 -9.58
C THR A 93 -5.33 21.41 -9.62
N GLY A 94 -5.95 20.69 -10.57
CA GLY A 94 -5.73 19.26 -10.77
C GLY A 94 -4.24 18.89 -10.89
N PRO A 95 -3.90 17.61 -10.68
CA PRO A 95 -2.51 17.16 -10.60
C PRO A 95 -1.80 17.32 -11.94
N GLU A 96 -0.51 17.66 -11.89
CA GLU A 96 0.32 17.57 -13.09
C GLU A 96 0.29 16.13 -13.65
N HIS A 97 0.27 16.00 -14.98
CA HIS A 97 0.23 14.69 -15.62
C HIS A 97 1.42 13.81 -15.22
N SER A 98 2.61 14.41 -15.07
CA SER A 98 3.83 13.77 -14.57
C SER A 98 3.66 13.18 -13.17
N PHE A 99 2.94 13.88 -12.28
CA PHE A 99 2.68 13.43 -10.93
C PHE A 99 1.69 12.26 -10.91
N SER A 100 0.64 12.32 -11.73
CA SER A 100 -0.32 11.22 -11.87
C SER A 100 0.36 9.95 -12.41
N GLN A 101 1.23 10.07 -13.42
CA GLN A 101 2.04 8.95 -13.91
C GLN A 101 2.94 8.36 -12.82
N LEU A 102 3.57 9.19 -12.00
CA LEU A 102 4.41 8.75 -10.88
C LEU A 102 3.58 7.94 -9.87
N VAL A 103 2.40 8.44 -9.50
CA VAL A 103 1.49 7.74 -8.58
C VAL A 103 1.06 6.41 -9.17
N HIS A 104 0.67 6.38 -10.45
CA HIS A 104 0.26 5.16 -11.14
C HIS A 104 1.38 4.10 -11.12
N VAL A 105 2.61 4.48 -11.52
CA VAL A 105 3.77 3.56 -11.51
C VAL A 105 4.02 3.02 -10.11
N HIS A 106 3.96 3.86 -9.08
CA HIS A 106 4.14 3.42 -7.70
C HIS A 106 3.08 2.40 -7.27
N LEU A 107 1.80 2.64 -7.58
CA LEU A 107 0.72 1.70 -7.26
C LEU A 107 0.88 0.37 -7.99
N SER A 108 1.30 0.37 -9.26
CA SER A 108 1.55 -0.86 -10.01
C SER A 108 2.71 -1.68 -9.42
N LEU A 109 3.79 -1.01 -9.01
CA LEU A 109 4.91 -1.68 -8.32
C LEU A 109 4.46 -2.26 -6.98
N LEU A 110 3.66 -1.50 -6.24
CA LEU A 110 3.11 -1.93 -4.96
C LEU A 110 2.25 -3.18 -5.11
N LEU A 111 1.33 -3.18 -6.08
CA LEU A 111 0.49 -4.33 -6.39
C LEU A 111 1.32 -5.56 -6.77
N LYS A 112 2.37 -5.37 -7.59
CA LYS A 112 3.31 -6.44 -7.95
C LYS A 112 3.98 -7.05 -6.72
N GLU A 113 4.47 -6.21 -5.80
CA GLU A 113 5.06 -6.70 -4.54
C GLU A 113 4.04 -7.48 -3.70
N PHE A 114 2.78 -7.04 -3.66
CA PHE A 114 1.71 -7.80 -2.99
C PHE A 114 1.42 -9.14 -3.65
N GLU A 115 1.48 -9.24 -4.98
CA GLU A 115 1.35 -10.51 -5.67
C GLU A 115 2.52 -11.45 -5.40
N CYS A 116 3.75 -10.93 -5.29
CA CYS A 116 4.91 -11.73 -4.93
C CYS A 116 4.85 -12.26 -3.48
N ASN A 117 4.43 -11.42 -2.54
CA ASN A 117 4.37 -11.78 -1.12
C ASN A 117 3.12 -12.61 -0.76
N PHE A 118 2.00 -12.35 -1.43
CA PHE A 118 0.72 -13.02 -1.20
C PHE A 118 0.16 -13.59 -2.52
N PRO A 119 0.82 -14.60 -3.11
CA PRO A 119 0.45 -15.09 -4.43
C PRO A 119 -0.94 -15.75 -4.40
N THR A 120 -1.76 -15.39 -5.39
CA THR A 120 -3.12 -15.95 -5.54
C THR A 120 -3.10 -17.47 -5.79
N THR A 121 -1.98 -18.03 -6.26
CA THR A 121 -1.79 -19.49 -6.43
C THR A 121 -1.71 -20.25 -5.10
N LYS A 122 -1.47 -19.56 -3.98
CA LYS A 122 -1.41 -20.14 -2.63
C LYS A 122 -2.59 -19.67 -1.79
N ASP A 123 -3.74 -19.43 -2.42
CA ASP A 123 -4.92 -18.97 -1.73
C ASP A 123 -5.45 -20.09 -0.81
N PRO A 124 -5.47 -19.88 0.52
CA PRO A 124 -5.96 -20.88 1.47
C PRO A 124 -7.43 -21.25 1.25
N ARG A 125 -8.21 -20.41 0.56
CA ARG A 125 -9.60 -20.68 0.15
C ARG A 125 -9.69 -21.71 -0.97
N THR A 126 -8.61 -21.93 -1.73
CA THR A 126 -8.55 -22.92 -2.82
C THR A 126 -7.79 -24.17 -2.38
N GLY A 127 -8.38 -25.34 -2.58
CA GLY A 127 -7.77 -26.61 -2.19
C GLY A 127 -7.66 -26.79 -0.67
N LYS A 128 -6.96 -27.85 -0.23
CA LYS A 128 -6.68 -28.12 1.18
C LYS A 128 -5.45 -27.34 1.69
N GLU A 129 -5.06 -26.25 1.00
CA GLU A 129 -3.84 -25.47 1.27
C GLU A 129 -3.82 -24.82 2.66
N TRP A 130 -5.00 -24.60 3.27
CA TRP A 130 -5.09 -24.12 4.65
C TRP A 130 -4.73 -25.20 5.69
N ILE A 131 -4.77 -26.48 5.31
CA ILE A 131 -4.44 -27.62 6.18
C ILE A 131 -2.93 -27.84 6.10
N ARG A 132 -2.21 -27.47 7.17
CA ARG A 132 -0.82 -27.91 7.33
C ARG A 132 -0.83 -29.34 7.81
N ASP A 133 -0.41 -30.27 6.96
CA ASP A 133 -0.22 -31.67 7.35
C ASP A 133 1.01 -31.77 8.28
N PRO A 134 0.84 -32.08 9.58
CA PRO A 134 1.96 -32.19 10.50
C PRO A 134 2.68 -33.56 10.40
N ILE A 135 2.12 -34.52 9.67
CA ILE A 135 2.53 -35.94 9.68
C ILE A 135 3.18 -36.36 8.34
N VAL A 136 3.09 -35.54 7.29
CA VAL A 136 3.83 -35.80 6.04
C VAL A 136 5.33 -35.68 6.28
N ASN A 137 5.97 -36.84 6.46
CA ASN A 137 7.40 -37.03 6.36
C ASN A 137 7.82 -36.65 4.93
N LYS A 138 8.58 -35.58 4.75
CA LYS A 138 9.26 -35.33 3.49
C LYS A 138 10.27 -36.47 3.32
N SER A 139 9.90 -37.52 2.60
CA SER A 139 10.85 -38.55 2.20
C SER A 139 11.97 -37.85 1.45
N GLY A 140 13.11 -37.70 2.11
CA GLY A 140 14.26 -37.02 1.55
C GLY A 140 14.70 -37.75 0.28
N GLU A 141 14.46 -37.15 -0.87
CA GLU A 141 15.23 -37.43 -2.07
C GLU A 141 16.63 -36.82 -1.85
N TYR A 142 17.42 -37.43 -0.96
CA TYR A 142 18.86 -37.37 -1.09
C TYR A 142 19.21 -38.41 -2.15
N SER A 143 19.31 -37.97 -3.40
CA SER A 143 20.06 -38.72 -4.42
C SER A 143 21.50 -38.86 -3.92
N MET A 144 21.82 -40.00 -3.32
CA MET A 144 23.20 -40.45 -3.22
C MET A 144 23.60 -40.91 -4.61
N SER A 145 24.32 -40.06 -5.33
CA SER A 145 25.13 -40.46 -6.46
C SER A 145 26.27 -41.33 -5.93
N VAL A 146 26.25 -42.62 -6.27
CA VAL A 146 27.42 -43.52 -6.20
C VAL A 146 28.10 -43.49 -7.55
#